data_AF-A0A1F6YKF5-F1
#
_entry.id   AF-A0A1F6YKF5-F1
#
_cell.length_a   1.000
_cell.length_b   1.000
_cell.length_c   1.000
_cell.angle_alpha   90.00
_cell.angle_beta   90.00
_cell.angle_gamma   90.00
#
_symmetry.space_group_name_H-M   'P 1'
#
loop_
_entity.id
_entity.type
_entity.pdbx_description
1 polymer ?
#
loop_
_entity_poly.entity_id
_entity_poly.type
_entity_poly.pdbx_seq_one_letter_code
_entity_poly.pdbx_strand_id
1 'polypeptide(L)'
;MKLEGHKILFGGKQLEIEVAYLDKKDGKIFKKLFDIWRKLNIGLEKYGRRVNIPEVISEGMFCVFSKSVRYQKKLRGEGTVSFDTINIKNKRREQIKASSIEEDLTSFGPRTEWDDLYFLDFFNGGKLDGTFNVYLIPNKLIYSNSVNKGQTMKDQQGEKRRPRFSIKKDIIDKYNIKAKAKNVKVW
;
A
#
# COMPACT_ATOMS: atom_id res chain seq x y z
N MET A 1 -0.97 -0.47 -19.80
CA MET A 1 -1.58 0.62 -19.02
C MET A 1 -2.49 1.50 -19.87
N LYS A 2 -3.73 1.72 -19.43
CA LYS A 2 -4.67 2.72 -19.99
C LYS A 2 -4.95 3.79 -18.94
N LEU A 3 -4.92 5.07 -19.31
CA LEU A 3 -5.22 6.19 -18.41
C LEU A 3 -6.61 6.76 -18.68
N GLU A 4 -7.37 7.06 -17.63
CA GLU A 4 -8.68 7.70 -17.75
C GLU A 4 -8.95 8.70 -16.61
N GLY A 5 -9.75 9.71 -16.91
CA GLY A 5 -10.27 10.66 -15.93
C GLY A 5 -11.51 10.13 -15.23
N HIS A 6 -11.56 10.21 -13.90
CA HIS A 6 -12.73 9.85 -13.10
C HIS A 6 -13.13 10.99 -12.16
N LYS A 7 -14.44 11.22 -12.06
CA LYS A 7 -15.03 12.06 -11.03
C LYS A 7 -15.29 11.21 -9.79
N ILE A 8 -14.75 11.63 -8.65
CA ILE A 8 -14.97 11.02 -7.35
C ILE A 8 -15.53 12.06 -6.38
N LEU A 9 -16.26 11.59 -5.36
CA LEU A 9 -16.82 12.43 -4.31
C LEU A 9 -16.10 12.12 -3.00
N PHE A 10 -15.55 13.15 -2.36
CA PHE A 10 -14.75 13.03 -1.15
C PHE A 10 -15.12 14.13 -0.15
N GLY A 11 -15.58 13.75 1.05
CA GLY A 11 -15.97 14.72 2.08
C GLY A 11 -17.02 15.73 1.59
N GLY A 12 -17.93 15.32 0.71
CA GLY A 12 -18.91 16.19 0.04
C GLY A 12 -18.36 17.03 -1.12
N LYS A 13 -17.05 17.00 -1.37
CA LYS A 13 -16.38 17.73 -2.46
C LYS A 13 -16.15 16.83 -3.67
N GLN A 14 -16.42 17.36 -4.86
CA GLN A 14 -16.17 16.63 -6.10
C GLN A 14 -14.74 16.89 -6.58
N LEU A 15 -14.01 15.81 -6.88
CA LEU A 15 -12.67 15.84 -7.45
C LEU A 15 -12.65 15.08 -8.77
N GLU A 16 -11.82 15.54 -9.69
CA GLU A 16 -11.48 14.82 -10.90
C GLU A 16 -10.03 14.36 -10.82
N ILE A 17 -9.81 13.08 -11.08
CA ILE A 17 -8.52 12.42 -10.94
C ILE A 17 -8.21 11.59 -12.19
N GLU A 18 -6.94 11.42 -12.49
CA GLU A 18 -6.47 10.47 -13.48
C GLU A 18 -6.07 9.17 -12.78
N VAL A 19 -6.53 8.05 -13.34
CA VAL A 19 -6.21 6.72 -12.84
C VAL A 19 -5.64 5.86 -13.97
N ALA A 20 -4.85 4.87 -13.57
CA ALA A 20 -4.30 3.87 -14.45
C ALA A 20 -5.01 2.53 -14.27
N TYR A 21 -5.54 2.01 -15.38
CA TYR A 21 -5.99 0.64 -15.52
C TYR A 21 -4.81 -0.24 -15.87
N LEU A 22 -4.59 -1.26 -15.03
CA LEU A 22 -3.47 -2.19 -15.11
C LEU A 22 -3.99 -3.61 -15.34
N ASP A 23 -3.34 -4.32 -16.26
CA ASP A 23 -3.73 -5.67 -16.66
C ASP A 23 -2.61 -6.70 -16.45
N LYS A 24 -2.82 -7.93 -16.93
CA LYS A 24 -1.83 -9.01 -16.81
C LYS A 24 -0.53 -8.72 -17.58
N LYS A 25 -0.56 -7.92 -18.66
CA LYS A 25 0.65 -7.51 -19.38
C LYS A 25 1.46 -6.55 -18.52
N ASP A 26 0.80 -5.60 -17.86
CA ASP A 26 1.45 -4.72 -16.88
C ASP A 26 2.01 -5.52 -15.68
N GLY A 27 1.29 -6.55 -15.21
CA GLY A 27 1.78 -7.47 -14.17
C GLY A 27 3.11 -8.16 -14.50
N LYS A 28 3.31 -8.57 -15.76
CA LYS A 28 4.61 -9.10 -16.24
C LYS A 28 5.72 -8.04 -16.20
N ILE A 29 5.40 -6.78 -16.50
CA ILE A 29 6.36 -5.66 -16.41
C ILE A 29 6.74 -5.42 -14.96
N PHE A 30 5.76 -5.33 -14.05
CA PHE A 30 6.03 -5.16 -12.62
C PHE A 30 6.87 -6.30 -12.05
N LYS A 31 6.66 -7.55 -12.49
CA LYS A 31 7.53 -8.66 -12.09
C LYS A 31 8.98 -8.46 -12.52
N LYS A 32 9.23 -8.00 -13.76
CA LYS A 32 10.58 -7.68 -14.23
C LYS A 32 11.22 -6.56 -13.41
N LEU A 33 10.46 -5.51 -13.12
CA LEU A 33 10.92 -4.39 -12.28
C LEU A 33 11.23 -4.84 -10.85
N PHE A 34 10.39 -5.72 -10.28
CA PHE A 34 10.63 -6.34 -8.98
C PHE A 34 11.95 -7.13 -8.98
N ASP A 35 12.21 -7.93 -10.01
CA ASP A 35 13.45 -8.72 -10.08
C ASP A 35 14.69 -7.84 -10.17
N ILE A 36 14.61 -6.73 -10.91
CA ILE A 36 15.69 -5.73 -11.01
C ILE A 36 15.92 -5.06 -9.65
N TRP A 37 14.85 -4.57 -9.02
CA TRP A 37 14.91 -3.96 -7.68
C TRP A 37 15.50 -4.93 -6.65
N ARG A 38 15.07 -6.19 -6.65
CA ARG A 38 15.58 -7.23 -5.74
C ARG A 38 17.09 -7.45 -5.93
N LYS A 39 17.55 -7.56 -7.17
CA LYS A 39 18.98 -7.72 -7.49
C LYS A 39 19.79 -6.51 -7.01
N LEU A 40 19.30 -5.30 -7.26
CA LEU A 40 19.92 -4.07 -6.78
C LEU A 40 20.03 -4.08 -5.24
N ASN A 41 18.93 -4.39 -4.55
CA ASN A 41 18.89 -4.42 -3.09
C ASN A 41 19.87 -5.41 -2.46
N ILE A 42 20.02 -6.61 -3.06
CA ILE A 42 21.03 -7.58 -2.61
C ILE A 42 22.44 -7.02 -2.81
N GLY A 43 22.70 -6.36 -3.95
CA GLY A 43 23.99 -5.73 -4.22
C GLY A 43 24.33 -4.57 -3.25
N LEU A 44 23.32 -3.79 -2.86
CA LEU A 44 23.47 -2.64 -1.96
C LEU A 44 23.74 -3.04 -0.50
N GLU A 45 23.43 -4.27 -0.09
CA GLU A 45 23.53 -4.71 1.31
C GLU A 45 24.93 -4.55 1.92
N LYS A 46 25.98 -4.69 1.10
CA LYS A 46 27.37 -4.49 1.53
C LYS A 46 27.71 -3.01 1.81
N TYR A 47 26.90 -2.09 1.31
CA TYR A 47 27.15 -0.65 1.33
C TYR A 47 26.15 0.11 2.19
N GLY A 48 25.11 -0.57 2.71
CA GLY A 48 24.11 0.06 3.55
C GLY A 48 22.85 -0.77 3.71
N ARG A 49 21.82 -0.14 4.27
CA ARG A 49 20.52 -0.78 4.47
C ARG A 49 19.84 -1.01 3.13
N ARG A 50 19.17 -2.16 3.00
CA ARG A 50 18.27 -2.45 1.88
C ARG A 50 17.14 -1.44 1.85
N VAL A 51 16.65 -1.13 0.65
CA VAL A 51 15.50 -0.25 0.43
C VAL A 51 14.23 -1.09 0.44
N ASN A 52 13.12 -0.59 0.99
CA ASN A 52 11.84 -1.30 0.89
C ASN A 52 11.38 -1.40 -0.57
N ILE A 53 10.39 -2.27 -0.84
CA ILE A 53 9.78 -2.38 -2.17
C ILE A 53 9.22 -1.03 -2.63
N PRO A 54 9.47 -0.59 -3.88
CA PRO A 54 8.92 0.65 -4.41
C PRO A 54 7.39 0.60 -4.47
N GLU A 55 6.76 1.68 -4.03
CA GLU A 55 5.29 1.81 -3.99
C GLU A 55 4.66 1.61 -5.38
N VAL A 56 5.28 2.13 -6.44
CA VAL A 56 4.83 1.91 -7.83
C VAL A 56 4.70 0.42 -8.19
N ILE A 57 5.61 -0.43 -7.68
CA ILE A 57 5.57 -1.87 -7.94
C ILE A 57 4.46 -2.52 -7.11
N SER A 58 4.42 -2.26 -5.80
CA SER A 58 3.46 -2.90 -4.90
C SER A 58 2.01 -2.50 -5.21
N GLU A 59 1.74 -1.21 -5.41
CA GLU A 59 0.43 -0.69 -5.82
C GLU A 59 0.03 -1.22 -7.19
N GLY A 60 0.96 -1.24 -8.15
CA GLY A 60 0.71 -1.72 -9.50
C GLY A 60 0.32 -3.20 -9.51
N MET A 61 1.08 -4.04 -8.80
CA MET A 61 0.77 -5.47 -8.65
C MET A 61 -0.56 -5.69 -7.93
N PHE A 62 -0.89 -4.88 -6.92
CA PHE A 62 -2.19 -4.93 -6.26
C PHE A 62 -3.34 -4.63 -7.23
N CYS A 63 -3.26 -3.57 -8.04
CA CYS A 63 -4.29 -3.24 -9.03
C CYS A 63 -4.51 -4.36 -10.05
N VAL A 64 -3.46 -5.03 -10.52
CA VAL A 64 -3.59 -6.18 -11.43
C VAL A 64 -4.36 -7.33 -10.78
N PHE A 65 -4.11 -7.58 -9.49
CA PHE A 65 -4.78 -8.59 -8.68
C PHE A 65 -6.24 -8.23 -8.38
N SER A 66 -6.49 -7.06 -7.79
CA SER A 66 -7.79 -6.66 -7.24
C SER A 66 -8.75 -6.10 -8.28
N LYS A 67 -8.25 -5.71 -9.45
CA LYS A 67 -8.95 -4.89 -10.47
C LYS A 67 -9.29 -3.47 -10.01
N SER A 68 -8.71 -3.02 -8.90
CA SER A 68 -8.66 -1.60 -8.56
C SER A 68 -7.81 -0.84 -9.58
N VAL A 69 -8.02 0.46 -9.66
CA VAL A 69 -7.25 1.36 -10.53
C VAL A 69 -6.23 2.14 -9.70
N ARG A 70 -5.05 2.39 -10.25
CA ARG A 70 -3.99 3.10 -9.54
C ARG A 70 -4.15 4.60 -9.74
N TYR A 71 -4.19 5.37 -8.65
CA TYR A 71 -4.21 6.82 -8.74
C TYR A 71 -2.92 7.34 -9.39
N GLN A 72 -3.03 8.30 -10.32
CA GLN A 72 -1.86 8.95 -10.94
C GLN A 72 -1.73 10.39 -10.47
N LYS A 73 -2.76 11.20 -10.68
CA LYS A 73 -2.74 12.62 -10.32
C LYS A 73 -4.13 13.19 -10.20
N LYS A 74 -4.25 14.28 -9.45
CA LYS A 74 -5.44 15.13 -9.41
C LYS A 74 -5.48 15.99 -10.67
N LEU A 75 -6.62 16.01 -11.33
CA LEU A 75 -6.88 16.86 -12.50
C LEU A 75 -7.56 18.16 -12.07
N ARG A 76 -8.67 18.08 -11.31
CA ARG A 76 -9.49 19.25 -10.90
C ARG A 76 -10.18 19.04 -9.54
N GLY A 77 -10.74 20.12 -8.98
CA GLY A 77 -11.59 20.11 -7.77
C GLY A 77 -10.87 20.52 -6.49
N GLU A 78 -11.59 20.58 -5.37
CA GLU A 78 -11.07 20.95 -4.06
C GLU A 78 -10.81 19.72 -3.17
N GLY A 79 -9.72 19.73 -2.40
CA GLY A 79 -9.33 18.64 -1.51
C GLY A 79 -7.99 18.00 -1.88
N THR A 80 -7.45 17.21 -0.95
CA THR A 80 -6.19 16.47 -1.08
C THR A 80 -6.45 15.00 -1.33
N VAL A 81 -5.69 14.39 -2.25
CA VAL A 81 -5.70 12.94 -2.46
C VAL A 81 -4.57 12.32 -1.65
N SER A 82 -4.89 11.29 -0.88
CA SER A 82 -3.92 10.60 -0.01
C SER A 82 -4.02 9.08 -0.05
N PHE A 83 -4.86 8.54 -0.94
CA PHE A 83 -4.99 7.11 -1.19
C PHE A 83 -4.19 6.72 -2.44
N ASP A 84 -3.83 5.45 -2.54
CA ASP A 84 -2.93 4.95 -3.59
C ASP A 84 -3.71 4.33 -4.76
N THR A 85 -4.83 3.68 -4.44
CA THR A 85 -5.67 2.99 -5.43
C THR A 85 -7.15 3.22 -5.14
N ILE A 86 -7.99 2.96 -6.14
CA ILE A 86 -9.44 3.12 -6.03
C ILE A 86 -10.11 1.88 -6.59
N ASN A 87 -11.08 1.36 -5.85
CA ASN A 87 -12.00 0.39 -6.38
C ASN A 87 -13.23 1.12 -6.95
N ILE A 88 -13.26 1.25 -8.27
CA ILE A 88 -14.31 2.00 -8.99
C ILE A 88 -15.69 1.37 -8.79
N LYS A 89 -15.76 0.03 -8.69
CA LYS A 89 -17.03 -0.70 -8.56
C LYS A 89 -17.75 -0.39 -7.26
N ASN A 90 -17.02 -0.38 -6.14
CA ASN A 90 -17.58 -0.12 -4.82
C ASN A 90 -17.36 1.33 -4.34
N LYS A 91 -16.69 2.16 -5.15
CA LYS A 91 -16.37 3.57 -4.85
C LYS A 91 -15.57 3.74 -3.56
N ARG A 92 -14.61 2.85 -3.31
CA ARG A 92 -13.77 2.87 -2.10
C ARG A 92 -12.34 3.29 -2.41
N ARG A 93 -11.77 4.11 -1.53
CA ARG A 93 -10.38 4.58 -1.55
C ARG A 93 -9.51 3.60 -0.77
N GLU A 94 -8.44 3.16 -1.39
CA GLU A 94 -7.62 2.08 -0.87
C GLU A 94 -6.19 2.57 -0.65
N GLN A 95 -5.72 2.51 0.60
CA GLN A 95 -4.32 2.70 0.95
C GLN A 95 -3.61 1.33 0.87
N ILE A 96 -2.48 1.31 0.20
CA ILE A 96 -1.60 0.16 0.07
C ILE A 96 -0.36 0.39 0.93
N LYS A 97 -0.05 -0.56 1.79
CA LYS A 97 1.23 -0.66 2.49
C LYS A 97 1.87 -1.98 2.12
N ALA A 98 3.18 -2.00 1.94
CA ALA A 98 3.89 -3.20 1.51
C ALA A 98 5.21 -3.34 2.25
N SER A 99 5.56 -4.59 2.55
CA SER A 99 6.86 -4.95 3.13
C SER A 99 7.52 -6.04 2.30
N SER A 100 8.84 -5.96 2.19
CA SER A 100 9.70 -7.00 1.63
C SER A 100 10.67 -7.60 2.65
N ILE A 101 10.43 -7.38 3.93
CA ILE A 101 11.20 -7.90 5.07
C ILE A 101 10.26 -8.44 6.15
N GLU A 102 10.82 -9.16 7.11
CA GLU A 102 10.07 -9.77 8.20
C GLU A 102 9.39 -8.72 9.08
N GLU A 103 10.16 -7.84 9.72
CA GLU A 103 9.63 -6.75 10.53
C GLU A 103 9.55 -5.46 9.70
N ASP A 104 8.33 -5.02 9.37
CA ASP A 104 8.10 -3.80 8.60
C ASP A 104 8.22 -2.54 9.47
N LEU A 105 8.59 -1.42 8.84
CA LEU A 105 8.51 -0.08 9.44
C LEU A 105 7.54 0.78 8.62
N THR A 106 6.26 0.44 8.70
CA THR A 106 5.23 1.13 7.94
C THR A 106 5.04 2.55 8.45
N SER A 107 5.05 3.51 7.52
CA SER A 107 4.90 4.94 7.79
C SER A 107 3.56 5.46 7.24
N PHE A 108 2.91 6.31 8.03
CA PHE A 108 1.68 7.00 7.65
C PHE A 108 1.89 8.50 7.57
N GLY A 109 1.26 9.15 6.59
CA GLY A 109 1.24 10.61 6.52
C GLY A 109 0.36 11.20 7.62
N PRO A 110 0.62 12.45 8.04
CA PRO A 110 -0.14 13.10 9.10
C PRO A 110 -1.61 13.41 8.73
N ARG A 111 -1.92 13.42 7.43
CA ARG A 111 -3.26 13.76 6.88
C ARG A 111 -3.80 12.68 5.94
N THR A 112 -3.26 11.46 6.05
CA THR A 112 -3.63 10.37 5.15
C THR A 112 -5.00 9.81 5.54
N GLU A 113 -5.88 9.68 4.56
CA GLU A 113 -7.24 9.16 4.71
C GLU A 113 -7.54 8.11 3.65
N TRP A 114 -8.23 7.05 4.06
CA TRP A 114 -8.63 5.94 3.21
C TRP A 114 -9.92 5.32 3.72
N ASP A 115 -10.56 4.50 2.88
CA ASP A 115 -11.71 3.68 3.30
C ASP A 115 -11.23 2.28 3.69
N ASP A 116 -10.33 1.70 2.89
CA ASP A 116 -9.69 0.41 3.15
C ASP A 116 -8.16 0.54 3.19
N LEU A 117 -7.53 -0.22 4.08
CA LEU A 117 -6.08 -0.41 4.08
C LEU A 117 -5.73 -1.86 3.73
N TYR A 118 -4.97 -2.02 2.66
CA TYR A 118 -4.38 -3.30 2.30
C TYR A 118 -2.91 -3.34 2.66
N PHE A 119 -2.49 -4.41 3.32
CA PHE A 119 -1.09 -4.72 3.56
C PHE A 119 -0.64 -5.87 2.66
N LEU A 120 0.45 -5.66 1.93
CA LEU A 120 1.05 -6.63 1.02
C LEU A 120 2.36 -7.16 1.62
N ASP A 121 2.38 -8.43 1.95
CA ASP A 121 3.57 -9.09 2.48
C ASP A 121 4.29 -9.83 1.34
N PHE A 122 5.35 -9.20 0.82
CA PHE A 122 6.27 -9.80 -0.15
C PHE A 122 7.36 -10.65 0.52
N PHE A 123 7.46 -10.64 1.86
CA PHE A 123 8.34 -11.50 2.64
C PHE A 123 7.59 -12.76 3.09
N ASN A 124 7.12 -13.51 2.10
CA ASN A 124 6.18 -14.61 2.25
C ASN A 124 6.84 -15.85 2.88
N GLY A 125 7.04 -15.83 4.20
CA GLY A 125 7.76 -16.87 4.93
C GLY A 125 9.24 -16.95 4.50
N GLY A 126 9.89 -15.80 4.30
CA GLY A 126 11.29 -15.71 3.87
C GLY A 126 11.51 -15.76 2.35
N LYS A 127 10.46 -16.02 1.54
CA LYS A 127 10.57 -16.03 0.08
C LYS A 127 10.29 -14.65 -0.50
N LEU A 128 11.31 -14.05 -1.13
CA LEU A 128 11.21 -12.79 -1.87
C LEU A 128 11.29 -13.04 -3.38
N ASP A 129 10.26 -13.68 -3.94
CA ASP A 129 10.19 -14.13 -5.34
C ASP A 129 9.22 -13.32 -6.21
N GLY A 130 8.56 -12.33 -5.62
CA GLY A 130 7.57 -11.46 -6.26
C GLY A 130 6.14 -11.91 -6.03
N THR A 131 5.91 -13.06 -5.40
CA THR A 131 4.60 -13.40 -4.86
C THR A 131 4.35 -12.63 -3.56
N PHE A 132 3.09 -12.38 -3.24
CA PHE A 132 2.73 -11.64 -2.03
C PHE A 132 1.44 -12.15 -1.39
N ASN A 133 1.33 -12.00 -0.09
CA ASN A 133 0.07 -12.20 0.64
C ASN A 133 -0.65 -10.86 0.77
N VAL A 134 -1.98 -10.88 0.73
CA VAL A 134 -2.83 -9.69 0.82
C VAL A 134 -3.65 -9.75 2.09
N TYR A 135 -3.53 -8.72 2.92
CA TYR A 135 -4.31 -8.56 4.15
C TYR A 135 -5.16 -7.30 4.03
N LEU A 136 -6.43 -7.38 4.44
CA LEU A 136 -7.25 -6.20 4.68
C LEU A 136 -7.17 -5.89 6.17
N ILE A 137 -6.63 -4.72 6.52
CA ILE A 137 -6.38 -4.37 7.90
C ILE A 137 -7.52 -3.52 8.44
N PRO A 138 -8.14 -3.89 9.57
CA PRO A 138 -9.18 -3.06 10.18
C PRO A 138 -8.64 -1.70 10.60
N ASN A 139 -9.22 -0.62 10.07
CA ASN A 139 -8.78 0.76 10.34
C ASN A 139 -8.74 1.09 11.84
N LYS A 140 -9.68 0.56 12.64
CA LYS A 140 -9.70 0.75 14.09
C LYS A 140 -8.37 0.32 14.73
N LEU A 141 -7.82 -0.83 14.32
CA LEU A 141 -6.57 -1.35 14.85
C LEU A 141 -5.37 -0.48 14.45
N ILE A 142 -5.41 0.14 13.25
CA ILE A 142 -4.37 1.08 12.80
C ILE A 142 -4.39 2.36 13.66
N TYR A 143 -5.54 3.02 13.75
CA TYR A 143 -5.65 4.30 14.44
C TYR A 143 -5.42 4.19 15.95
N SER A 144 -5.82 3.07 16.57
CA SER A 144 -5.60 2.82 18.00
C SER A 144 -4.25 2.16 18.31
N ASN A 145 -3.43 1.84 17.31
CA ASN A 145 -2.15 1.18 17.58
C ASN A 145 -1.20 2.14 18.32
N SER A 146 -0.55 1.65 19.36
CA SER A 146 0.50 2.37 20.08
C SER A 146 1.74 2.50 19.19
N VAL A 147 2.22 3.73 19.01
CA VAL A 147 3.47 4.01 18.29
C VAL A 147 4.65 4.12 19.26
N ASN A 148 4.38 4.61 20.46
CA ASN A 148 5.31 4.63 21.59
C ASN A 148 4.52 4.46 22.90
N LYS A 149 5.22 4.54 24.04
CA LYS A 149 4.61 4.35 25.37
C LYS A 149 3.43 5.29 25.67
N GLY A 150 3.42 6.48 25.10
CA GLY A 150 2.43 7.52 25.43
C GLY A 150 1.49 7.91 24.30
N GLN A 151 1.72 7.43 23.08
CA GLN A 151 1.00 7.92 21.90
C GLN A 151 0.57 6.78 20.98
N THR A 152 -0.69 6.86 20.56
CA THR A 152 -1.23 6.10 19.44
C THR A 152 -0.90 6.73 18.10
N MET A 153 -1.21 6.01 17.03
CA MET A 153 -1.15 6.53 15.65
C MET A 153 -1.96 7.83 15.52
N LYS A 154 -3.20 7.84 16.07
CA LYS A 154 -4.07 9.01 16.04
C LYS A 154 -3.48 10.21 16.78
N ASP A 155 -2.86 9.99 17.94
CA ASP A 155 -2.23 11.06 18.72
C ASP A 155 -1.09 11.71 17.93
N GLN A 156 -0.23 10.89 17.31
CA GLN A 156 0.87 11.41 16.48
C GLN A 156 0.38 12.16 15.23
N GLN A 157 -0.71 11.71 14.61
CA GLN A 157 -1.31 12.45 13.50
C GLN A 157 -1.87 13.81 13.96
N GLY A 158 -2.47 13.88 15.15
CA GLY A 158 -2.93 15.13 15.76
C GLY A 158 -1.80 16.14 15.96
N GLU A 159 -0.60 15.65 16.25
CA GLU A 159 0.63 16.46 16.34
C GLU A 159 1.32 16.70 14.98
N LYS A 160 0.65 16.38 13.87
CA LYS A 160 1.17 16.50 12.50
C LYS A 160 2.45 15.69 12.24
N ARG A 161 2.71 14.65 13.02
CA ARG A 161 3.86 13.73 12.86
C ARG A 161 3.50 12.57 11.92
N ARG A 162 4.53 11.85 11.48
CA ARG A 162 4.40 10.60 10.72
C ARG A 162 4.57 9.40 11.66
N PRO A 163 3.48 8.75 12.08
CA PRO A 163 3.58 7.56 12.91
C PRO A 163 4.19 6.42 12.11
N ARG A 164 5.03 5.63 12.79
CA ARG A 164 5.73 4.49 12.24
C ARG A 164 5.65 3.30 13.18
N PHE A 165 5.16 2.17 12.70
CA PHE A 165 5.05 0.93 13.47
C PHE A 165 4.95 -0.27 12.51
N SER A 166 5.03 -1.50 13.03
CA SER A 166 4.96 -2.70 12.21
C SER A 166 3.51 -3.15 12.09
N ILE A 167 2.95 -3.15 10.87
CA ILE A 167 1.62 -3.74 10.66
C ILE A 167 1.68 -5.25 10.89
N LYS A 168 2.77 -5.91 10.50
CA LYS A 168 2.89 -7.37 10.64
C LYS A 168 2.88 -7.78 12.11
N LYS A 169 3.82 -7.27 12.90
CA LYS A 169 3.97 -7.60 14.32
C LYS A 169 2.85 -7.04 15.18
N ASP A 170 2.56 -5.74 15.05
CA ASP A 170 1.70 -5.06 16.00
C ASP A 170 0.21 -5.28 15.70
N ILE A 171 -0.13 -5.74 14.48
CA ILE A 171 -1.51 -5.94 14.06
C ILE A 171 -1.77 -7.35 13.54
N ILE A 172 -1.09 -7.81 12.48
CA ILE A 172 -1.41 -9.10 11.85
C ILE A 172 -1.17 -10.25 12.84
N ASP A 173 0.02 -10.30 13.44
CA ASP A 173 0.41 -11.38 14.35
C ASP A 173 -0.35 -11.26 15.67
N LYS A 174 -0.40 -10.05 16.25
CA LYS A 174 -1.09 -9.76 17.52
C LYS A 174 -2.57 -10.13 17.51
N TYR A 175 -3.28 -9.86 16.41
CA TYR A 175 -4.72 -10.13 16.28
C TYR A 175 -5.04 -11.31 15.37
N ASN A 176 -4.02 -12.08 14.96
CA ASN A 176 -4.14 -13.26 14.08
C ASN A 176 -4.97 -12.99 12.81
N ILE A 177 -4.70 -11.87 12.14
CA ILE A 177 -5.45 -11.44 10.95
C ILE A 177 -5.15 -12.39 9.79
N LYS A 178 -6.19 -13.01 9.25
CA LYS A 178 -6.06 -13.93 8.10
C LYS A 178 -5.85 -13.16 6.80
N ALA A 179 -4.93 -13.64 5.98
CA ALA A 179 -4.75 -13.14 4.62
C ALA A 179 -6.03 -13.37 3.80
N LYS A 180 -6.45 -12.35 3.04
CA LYS A 180 -7.53 -12.46 2.04
C LYS A 180 -7.10 -13.26 0.82
N ALA A 181 -5.81 -13.21 0.50
CA ALA A 181 -5.21 -14.03 -0.55
C ALA A 181 -3.76 -14.34 -0.18
N LYS A 182 -3.30 -15.54 -0.54
CA LYS A 182 -1.93 -16.00 -0.28
C LYS A 182 -1.21 -16.32 -1.58
N ASN A 183 0.11 -16.13 -1.61
CA ASN A 183 0.97 -16.44 -2.75
C ASN A 183 0.46 -15.83 -4.08
N VAL A 184 -0.06 -14.60 -4.03
CA VAL A 184 -0.65 -13.93 -5.19
C VAL A 184 0.42 -13.77 -6.27
N LYS A 185 0.05 -14.18 -7.48
CA LYS A 185 0.89 -14.07 -8.69
C LYS A 185 0.13 -13.33 -9.77
N VAL A 186 0.74 -12.28 -10.30
CA VAL A 186 0.10 -11.36 -11.27
C VAL A 186 0.73 -11.37 -12.67
N TRP A 187 1.69 -12.27 -12.91
CA TRP A 187 2.39 -12.44 -14.19
C TRP A 187 2.12 -13.80 -14.84
#